data_AF-A0A2D7QLY5-F1
#
_entry.id   AF-A0A2D7QLY5-F1
#
_cell.length_a   1.000
_cell.length_b   1.000
_cell.length_c   1.000
_cell.angle_alpha   90.00
_cell.angle_beta   90.00
_cell.angle_gamma   90.00
#
_symmetry.space_group_name_H-M   'P 1'
#
loop_
_entity.id
_entity.type
_entity.pdbx_description
1 polymer ?
#
loop_
_entity_poly.entity_id
_entity_poly.type
_entity_poly.pdbx_seq_one_letter_code
_entity_poly.pdbx_strand_id
1 'polypeptide(L)'
;MDKTKQIWYRYTNDKKQLIIDCYELLSKLYIQIGQNPEPEIIVALNKIFVEDLASFYGSMEMDEISYALNKGIRETEPPVFINVPTWSKFLRDHKNKEIKRRANNQIEEYTIYRKRIKSMTKLVEGREVKKIGK
;
A
#
# COMPACT_ATOMS: atom_id res chain seq x y z
N MET A 1 5.55 -9.34 -13.15
CA MET A 1 5.51 -8.90 -11.74
C MET A 1 6.75 -9.44 -11.06
N ASP A 2 7.42 -8.62 -10.26
CA ASP A 2 8.68 -8.99 -9.63
C ASP A 2 8.38 -9.68 -8.29
N LYS A 3 8.56 -11.00 -8.23
CA LYS A 3 8.24 -11.79 -7.03
C LYS A 3 9.07 -11.39 -5.81
N THR A 4 10.24 -10.77 -6.01
CA THR A 4 11.11 -10.34 -4.91
C THR A 4 10.52 -9.17 -4.11
N LYS A 5 9.55 -8.45 -4.70
CA LYS A 5 8.85 -7.33 -4.07
C LYS A 5 7.59 -7.74 -3.32
N GLN A 6 7.16 -8.99 -3.44
CA GLN A 6 5.96 -9.50 -2.80
C GLN A 6 6.18 -9.70 -1.30
N ILE A 7 5.12 -9.49 -0.51
CA ILE A 7 5.19 -9.62 0.96
C ILE A 7 5.77 -10.96 1.40
N TRP A 8 5.34 -12.08 0.81
CA TRP A 8 5.83 -13.41 1.24
C TRP A 8 7.35 -13.53 1.09
N TYR A 9 7.89 -13.01 0.00
CA TYR A 9 9.32 -13.05 -0.28
C TYR A 9 10.07 -12.16 0.69
N ARG A 10 9.59 -10.93 0.87
CA ARG A 10 10.18 -9.95 1.79
C ARG A 10 10.12 -10.43 3.23
N TYR A 11 9.03 -11.08 3.64
CA TYR A 11 8.90 -11.64 4.98
C TYR A 11 9.94 -12.75 5.22
N THR A 12 10.26 -13.53 4.20
CA THR A 12 11.23 -14.65 4.31
C THR A 12 12.68 -14.16 4.22
N ASN A 13 12.97 -13.24 3.30
CA ASN A 13 14.36 -12.88 2.92
C ASN A 13 14.79 -11.51 3.43
N ASP A 14 13.86 -10.63 3.80
CA ASP A 14 14.10 -9.24 4.17
C ASP A 14 13.10 -8.73 5.23
N LYS A 15 12.88 -9.56 6.28
CA LYS A 15 11.86 -9.29 7.30
C LYS A 15 12.09 -7.95 8.00
N LYS A 16 13.35 -7.57 8.21
CA LYS A 16 13.72 -6.32 8.88
C LYS A 16 13.25 -5.10 8.09
N GLN A 17 13.54 -5.04 6.79
CA GLN A 17 13.08 -3.92 5.96
C GLN A 17 11.56 -3.94 5.81
N LEU A 18 10.93 -5.12 5.71
CA LEU A 18 9.47 -5.23 5.67
C LEU A 18 8.82 -4.60 6.91
N ILE A 19 9.37 -4.86 8.11
CA ILE A 19 8.89 -4.29 9.38
C ILE A 19 9.01 -2.76 9.36
N ILE A 20 10.12 -2.21 8.85
CA ILE A 20 10.34 -0.76 8.76
C ILE A 20 9.32 -0.14 7.81
N ASP A 21 9.16 -0.70 6.60
CA ASP A 21 8.23 -0.17 5.61
C ASP A 21 6.78 -0.23 6.09
N CYS A 22 6.39 -1.28 6.82
CA CYS A 22 5.07 -1.40 7.44
C CYS A 22 4.85 -0.35 8.53
N TYR A 23 5.88 -0.11 9.37
CA TYR A 23 5.82 0.94 10.40
C TYR A 23 5.62 2.31 9.76
N GLU A 24 6.43 2.65 8.77
CA GLU A 24 6.32 3.92 8.04
C GLU A 24 4.95 4.09 7.38
N LEU A 25 4.41 3.02 6.79
CA LEU A 25 3.09 3.04 6.19
C LEU A 25 2.03 3.35 7.24
N LEU A 26 1.99 2.61 8.35
CA LEU A 26 1.01 2.85 9.42
C LEU A 26 1.13 4.27 9.99
N SER A 27 2.34 4.75 10.27
CA SER A 27 2.57 6.12 10.74
C SER A 27 2.03 7.16 9.75
N LYS A 28 2.28 6.98 8.44
CA LYS A 28 1.73 7.86 7.40
C LYS A 28 0.20 7.82 7.38
N LEU A 29 -0.42 6.65 7.52
CA LEU A 29 -1.88 6.53 7.54
C LEU A 29 -2.50 7.23 8.76
N TYR A 30 -1.90 7.10 9.95
CA TYR A 30 -2.35 7.82 11.15
C TYR A 30 -2.30 9.33 10.97
N ILE A 31 -1.19 9.85 10.43
CA ILE A 31 -1.04 11.28 10.12
C ILE A 31 -2.11 11.74 9.12
N GLN A 32 -2.37 10.96 8.06
CA GLN A 32 -3.35 11.30 7.04
C GLN A 32 -4.76 11.48 7.58
N ILE A 33 -5.16 10.70 8.59
CA ILE A 33 -6.49 10.78 9.20
C ILE A 33 -6.52 11.64 10.47
N GLY A 34 -5.43 12.35 10.78
CA GLY A 34 -5.34 13.24 11.95
C GLY A 34 -5.29 12.51 13.29
N GLN A 35 -4.90 11.24 13.32
CA GLN A 35 -4.75 10.45 14.54
C GLN A 35 -3.28 10.44 14.98
N ASN A 36 -3.05 10.53 16.29
CA ASN A 36 -1.72 10.52 16.89
C ASN A 36 -1.64 9.51 18.05
N PRO A 37 -1.64 8.19 17.74
CA PRO A 37 -1.48 7.16 18.77
C PRO A 37 -0.07 7.21 19.37
N GLU A 38 0.07 6.68 20.59
CA GLU A 38 1.38 6.53 21.24
C GLU A 38 2.30 5.63 20.42
N PRO A 39 3.62 5.89 20.37
CA PRO A 39 4.58 5.09 19.61
C PRO A 39 4.52 3.59 19.91
N GLU A 40 4.30 3.21 21.17
CA GLU A 40 4.18 1.84 21.65
C GLU A 40 3.00 1.12 20.99
N ILE A 41 1.89 1.83 20.79
CA ILE A 41 0.70 1.32 20.10
C ILE A 41 1.01 1.07 18.63
N ILE A 42 1.72 1.99 17.96
CA ILE A 42 2.12 1.82 16.55
C ILE A 42 3.05 0.61 16.42
N VAL A 43 4.01 0.44 17.33
CA VAL A 43 4.92 -0.72 17.33
C VAL A 43 4.15 -2.03 17.52
N ALA A 44 3.18 -2.08 18.44
CA ALA A 44 2.35 -3.25 18.67
C ALA A 44 1.49 -3.58 17.43
N LEU A 45 0.83 -2.57 16.85
CA LEU A 45 0.02 -2.75 15.65
C LEU A 45 0.86 -3.13 14.43
N ASN A 46 2.08 -2.60 14.30
CA ASN A 46 2.98 -2.94 13.21
C ASN A 46 3.35 -4.43 13.23
N LYS A 47 3.60 -5.00 14.41
CA LYS A 47 3.84 -6.45 14.54
C LYS A 47 2.67 -7.26 14.01
N ILE A 48 1.44 -6.91 14.41
CA ILE A 48 0.23 -7.59 13.95
C ILE A 48 0.06 -7.41 12.43
N PHE A 49 0.24 -6.19 11.95
CA PHE A 49 0.09 -5.85 10.54
C PHE A 49 1.05 -6.63 9.65
N VAL A 50 2.33 -6.75 10.03
CA VAL A 50 3.33 -7.53 9.27
C VAL A 50 2.92 -9.01 9.18
N GLU A 51 2.46 -9.60 10.28
CA GLU A 51 2.03 -11.01 10.32
C GLU A 51 0.74 -11.22 9.51
N ASP A 52 -0.22 -10.29 9.56
CA ASP A 52 -1.44 -10.30 8.73
C ASP A 52 -1.08 -10.24 7.24
N LEU A 53 -0.18 -9.33 6.86
CA LEU A 53 0.26 -9.19 5.47
C LEU A 53 0.90 -10.48 4.96
N ALA A 54 1.79 -11.08 5.74
CA ALA A 54 2.45 -12.34 5.37
C ALA A 54 1.44 -13.49 5.22
N SER A 55 0.46 -13.57 6.12
CA SER A 55 -0.51 -14.67 6.18
C SER A 55 -1.57 -14.60 5.09
N PHE A 56 -2.11 -13.41 4.80
CA PHE A 56 -3.31 -13.28 3.96
C PHE A 56 -3.07 -12.54 2.64
N TYR A 57 -2.01 -11.72 2.59
CA TYR A 57 -1.73 -10.78 1.51
C TYR A 57 -0.33 -10.99 0.91
N GLY A 58 0.25 -12.18 1.14
CA GLY A 58 1.62 -12.55 0.73
C GLY A 58 1.96 -12.23 -0.73
N SER A 59 1.00 -12.36 -1.65
CA SER A 59 1.19 -12.15 -3.09
C SER A 59 1.21 -10.68 -3.53
N MET A 60 0.87 -9.73 -2.66
CA MET A 60 0.82 -8.30 -2.99
C MET A 60 2.20 -7.65 -2.84
N GLU A 61 2.45 -6.55 -3.55
CA GLU A 61 3.64 -5.68 -3.33
C GLU A 61 3.30 -4.61 -2.27
N MET A 62 4.29 -4.09 -1.53
CA MET A 62 4.05 -3.03 -0.52
C MET A 62 3.38 -1.78 -1.11
N ASP A 63 3.73 -1.41 -2.34
CA ASP A 63 3.11 -0.30 -3.06
C ASP A 63 1.61 -0.54 -3.32
N GLU A 64 1.22 -1.80 -3.57
CA GLU A 64 -0.18 -2.19 -3.76
C GLU A 64 -0.94 -2.15 -2.44
N ILE A 65 -0.33 -2.64 -1.34
CA ILE A 65 -0.87 -2.52 0.01
C ILE A 65 -1.13 -1.05 0.34
N SER A 66 -0.13 -0.18 0.11
CA SER A 66 -0.26 1.26 0.34
C SER A 66 -1.40 1.87 -0.49
N TYR A 67 -1.47 1.55 -1.78
CA TYR A 67 -2.54 2.01 -2.67
C TYR A 67 -3.93 1.59 -2.15
N ALA A 68 -4.11 0.31 -1.80
CA ALA A 68 -5.37 -0.23 -1.34
C ALA A 68 -5.83 0.42 -0.02
N LEU A 69 -4.92 0.63 0.94
CA LEU A 69 -5.25 1.29 2.20
C LEU A 69 -5.61 2.76 2.02
N ASN A 70 -4.80 3.51 1.25
CA ASN A 70 -5.09 4.92 0.95
C ASN A 70 -6.44 5.09 0.27
N LYS A 71 -6.75 4.19 -0.67
CA LYS A 71 -8.03 4.19 -1.37
C LYS A 71 -9.19 3.88 -0.42
N GLY A 72 -9.05 2.83 0.39
CA GLY A 72 -10.06 2.46 1.39
C GLY A 72 -10.38 3.60 2.35
N ILE A 73 -9.36 4.33 2.83
CA ILE A 73 -9.54 5.52 3.68
C ILE A 73 -10.34 6.61 2.96
N ARG A 74 -10.05 6.87 1.68
CA ARG A 74 -10.71 7.94 0.90
C ARG A 74 -12.14 7.60 0.50
N GLU A 75 -12.45 6.32 0.33
CA GLU A 75 -13.77 5.83 -0.08
C GLU A 75 -14.69 5.53 1.12
N THR A 76 -14.15 5.52 2.34
CA THR A 76 -14.93 5.30 3.57
C THR A 76 -15.35 6.62 4.18
N GLU A 77 -16.61 6.74 4.56
CA GLU A 77 -17.12 7.92 5.27
C GLU A 77 -16.45 8.06 6.65
N PRO A 78 -16.01 9.28 7.04
CA PRO A 78 -15.45 9.51 8.38
C PRO A 78 -16.46 9.24 9.51
N PRO A 79 -16.00 8.80 10.69
CA PRO A 79 -14.60 8.65 11.09
C PRO A 79 -13.99 7.30 10.65
N VAL A 80 -12.72 7.35 10.23
CA VAL A 80 -11.92 6.16 9.89
C VAL A 80 -10.85 5.94 10.96
N PHE A 81 -10.54 4.68 11.28
CA PHE A 81 -9.51 4.30 12.26
C PHE A 81 -8.56 3.27 11.65
N ILE A 82 -7.26 3.40 11.87
CA ILE A 82 -6.30 2.36 11.45
C ILE A 82 -6.21 1.30 12.55
N ASN A 83 -6.76 0.13 12.26
CA ASN A 83 -6.77 -1.06 13.13
C ASN A 83 -7.01 -2.33 12.30
N VAL A 84 -6.91 -3.51 12.96
CA VAL A 84 -7.04 -4.83 12.33
C VAL A 84 -8.29 -4.95 11.45
N PRO A 85 -9.51 -4.66 11.95
CA PRO A 85 -10.71 -4.68 11.12
C PRO A 85 -10.61 -3.82 9.86
N THR A 86 -10.09 -2.59 9.98
CA THR A 86 -10.08 -1.63 8.88
C THR A 86 -9.12 -2.05 7.76
N TRP A 87 -7.85 -2.34 8.08
CA TRP A 87 -6.92 -2.76 7.02
C TRP A 87 -7.31 -4.10 6.40
N SER A 88 -7.82 -5.03 7.21
CA SER A 88 -8.29 -6.33 6.71
C SER A 88 -9.45 -6.15 5.73
N LYS A 89 -10.39 -5.26 6.06
CA LYS A 89 -11.50 -4.91 5.15
C LYS A 89 -10.98 -4.30 3.85
N PHE A 90 -10.16 -3.26 3.91
CA PHE A 90 -9.68 -2.56 2.72
C PHE A 90 -8.85 -3.46 1.80
N LEU A 91 -7.93 -4.25 2.36
CA LEU A 91 -7.11 -5.17 1.58
C LEU A 91 -7.92 -6.32 0.99
N ARG A 92 -8.88 -6.87 1.75
CA ARG A 92 -9.79 -7.91 1.25
C ARG A 92 -10.69 -7.39 0.14
N ASP A 93 -11.28 -6.21 0.32
CA ASP A 93 -12.18 -5.60 -0.67
C ASP A 93 -11.41 -5.31 -1.97
N HIS A 94 -10.19 -4.77 -1.87
CA HIS A 94 -9.27 -4.62 -3.02
C HIS A 94 -8.97 -5.95 -3.70
N LYS A 95 -8.50 -6.97 -2.95
CA LYS A 95 -8.16 -8.30 -3.48
C LYS A 95 -9.36 -8.94 -4.21
N ASN A 96 -10.55 -8.86 -3.62
CA ASN A 96 -11.78 -9.37 -4.22
C ASN A 96 -12.16 -8.62 -5.50
N LYS A 97 -11.97 -7.31 -5.53
CA LYS A 97 -12.19 -6.50 -6.74
C LYS A 97 -11.23 -6.91 -7.86
N GLU A 98 -9.95 -7.10 -7.57
CA GLU A 98 -8.96 -7.52 -8.57
C GLU A 98 -9.18 -8.95 -9.07
N ILE A 99 -9.66 -9.86 -8.21
CA ILE A 99 -10.11 -11.20 -8.64
C ILE A 99 -11.27 -11.09 -9.64
N LYS A 100 -12.30 -10.27 -9.33
CA LYS A 100 -13.44 -10.06 -10.23
C LYS A 100 -13.01 -9.45 -11.57
N ARG A 101 -12.11 -8.46 -11.56
CA ARG A 101 -11.59 -7.83 -12.79
C ARG A 101 -10.86 -8.83 -13.67
N ARG A 102 -9.98 -9.66 -13.09
CA ARG A 102 -9.28 -10.72 -13.83
C ARG A 102 -10.22 -11.74 -14.43
N ALA A 103 -11.25 -12.16 -13.69
CA ALA A 103 -12.28 -13.07 -14.21
C ALA A 103 -13.01 -12.48 -15.43
N ASN A 104 -13.16 -11.16 -15.48
CA ASN A 104 -13.78 -10.42 -16.58
C ASN A 104 -12.77 -9.93 -17.64
N ASN A 105 -11.52 -10.40 -17.64
CA ASN A 105 -10.44 -9.94 -18.52
C ASN A 105 -10.20 -8.41 -18.49
N GLN A 106 -10.51 -7.77 -17.37
CA GLN A 106 -10.27 -6.34 -17.16
C GLN A 106 -8.89 -6.10 -16.55
N ILE A 107 -8.23 -5.02 -16.99
CA ILE A 107 -6.95 -4.60 -16.40
C ILE A 107 -7.15 -4.23 -14.94
N GLU A 108 -6.26 -4.70 -14.09
CA GLU A 108 -6.25 -4.42 -12.66
C GLU A 108 -6.14 -2.92 -12.36
N GLU A 109 -6.82 -2.46 -11.32
CA GLU A 109 -6.88 -1.02 -11.01
C GLU A 109 -5.52 -0.48 -10.56
N TYR A 110 -4.82 -1.27 -9.73
CA TYR A 110 -3.46 -0.95 -9.30
C TYR A 110 -2.48 -0.86 -10.48
N THR A 111 -2.64 -1.71 -11.50
CA THR A 111 -1.83 -1.65 -12.73
C THR A 111 -2.08 -0.35 -13.50
N ILE A 112 -3.33 0.11 -13.60
CA ILE A 112 -3.69 1.40 -14.21
C ILE A 112 -3.06 2.55 -13.42
N TYR A 113 -3.18 2.50 -12.09
CA TYR A 113 -2.59 3.49 -11.18
C TYR A 113 -1.06 3.59 -11.39
N ARG A 114 -0.33 2.48 -11.37
CA ARG A 114 1.13 2.43 -11.61
C ARG A 114 1.51 3.05 -12.96
N LYS A 115 0.78 2.73 -14.02
CA LYS A 115 1.00 3.33 -15.36
C LYS A 115 0.83 4.85 -15.34
N ARG A 116 -0.20 5.35 -14.64
CA ARG A 116 -0.45 6.79 -14.49
C ARG A 116 0.64 7.49 -13.69
N ILE A 117 1.10 6.93 -12.58
CA ILE A 117 2.21 7.50 -11.81
C ILE A 117 3.47 7.59 -12.69
N LYS A 118 3.84 6.49 -13.36
CA LYS A 118 5.02 6.46 -14.23
C LYS A 118 4.96 7.48 -15.37
N SER A 119 3.79 7.67 -15.99
CA SER A 119 3.63 8.68 -17.05
C SER A 119 3.75 10.10 -16.50
N MET A 120 3.21 10.39 -15.31
CA MET A 120 3.36 11.69 -14.67
C MET A 120 4.82 11.99 -14.30
N THR A 121 5.54 11.04 -13.70
CA THR A 121 6.96 11.22 -13.36
C THR A 121 7.80 11.59 -14.59
N LYS A 122 7.61 10.85 -15.69
CA LYS A 122 8.31 11.13 -16.96
C LYS A 122 8.02 12.55 -17.50
N LEU A 123 6.80 13.06 -17.31
CA LEU A 123 6.44 14.42 -17.72
C LEU A 123 7.11 15.49 -16.84
N VAL A 124 7.26 15.23 -15.55
CA VAL A 124 7.95 16.15 -14.62
C VAL A 124 9.43 16.21 -14.95
N GLU A 125 10.11 15.06 -15.08
CA GLU A 125 11.53 14.99 -15.46
C GLU A 125 11.80 15.67 -16.80
N GLY A 126 10.95 15.43 -17.81
CA GLY A 126 11.06 16.08 -19.11
C GLY A 126 10.85 17.61 -19.07
N ARG A 127 10.17 18.13 -18.05
CA ARG A 127 10.04 19.59 -17.82
C ARG A 127 11.26 20.17 -17.09
N GLU A 128 11.86 19.44 -16.16
CA GLU A 128 13.06 19.86 -15.45
C GLU A 128 14.28 19.93 -16.38
N VAL A 129 14.47 18.91 -17.24
CA VAL A 129 15.55 18.91 -18.24
C VAL A 129 15.46 20.11 -19.19
N LYS A 130 14.25 20.53 -19.58
CA LYS A 130 14.03 21.72 -20.42
C LYS A 130 14.33 23.05 -19.72
N LYS A 131 14.32 23.10 -18.39
CA LYS A 131 14.64 24.32 -17.62
C LYS A 131 16.14 24.51 -17.38
N ILE A 132 16.93 23.43 -17.41
CA ILE A 132 18.39 23.48 -17.19
C ILE A 132 19.14 23.65 -18.52
N GLY A 133 18.53 23.27 -19.65
CA GLY A 133 19.11 23.39 -20.99
C GLY A 133 18.86 24.73 -21.72
N LYS A 134 18.69 25.84 -21.00
CA LYS A 134 18.62 27.19 -21.58
C LYS A 134 19.52 28.17 -20.83
#